data_AF-A0A950Z8Z5-F1
#
_entry.id   AF-A0A950Z8Z5-F1
#
_cell.length_a   1.000
_cell.length_b   1.000
_cell.length_c   1.000
_cell.angle_alpha   90.00
_cell.angle_beta   90.00
_cell.angle_gamma   90.00
#
_symmetry.space_group_name_H-M   'P 1'
#
loop_
_entity.id
_entity.type
_entity.pdbx_description
1 polymer ?
#
loop_
_entity_poly.entity_id
_entity_poly.type
_entity_poly.pdbx_seq_one_letter_code
_entity_poly.pdbx_strand_id
1 'polypeptide(L)'
;MPKKEILERILASYQDHGGINHLDGTNLPSKQAIAEITQDLLRILFPGFHDRVPVASDQISFYASQLITSVKERLKTEVLKSLEFQRRSCESPELAKEAAACVQEFLFRIPRVRELLRTDVAAAFEGDPAAENAEEVILAYPGVEAVAVQRL
;
A
#
# COMPACT_ATOMS: atom_id res chain seq x y z
N MET A 1 10.66 -35.91 -14.59
CA MET A 1 10.66 -35.03 -15.76
C MET A 1 11.80 -34.03 -15.64
N PRO A 2 12.69 -33.93 -16.62
CA PRO A 2 13.85 -33.05 -16.50
C PRO A 2 13.40 -31.58 -16.59
N LYS A 3 13.83 -30.75 -15.62
CA LYS A 3 13.57 -29.29 -15.52
C LYS A 3 13.64 -28.53 -16.84
N LYS A 4 14.51 -28.98 -17.76
CA LYS A 4 14.71 -28.42 -19.10
C LYS A 4 13.46 -28.51 -19.99
N GLU A 5 12.78 -29.65 -20.00
CA GLU A 5 11.58 -29.87 -20.81
C GLU A 5 10.41 -29.02 -20.31
N ILE A 6 10.28 -28.86 -18.98
CA ILE A 6 9.28 -27.96 -18.38
C ILE A 6 9.55 -26.51 -18.77
N LEU A 7 10.82 -26.07 -18.68
CA LEU A 7 11.22 -24.72 -19.06
C LEU A 7 10.93 -24.45 -20.54
N GLU A 8 11.29 -25.36 -21.43
CA GLU A 8 11.05 -25.24 -22.87
C GLU A 8 9.55 -25.09 -23.18
N ARG A 9 8.68 -25.86 -22.52
CA ARG A 9 7.22 -25.73 -22.68
C ARG A 9 6.68 -24.40 -22.17
N ILE A 10 7.20 -23.89 -21.05
CA ILE A 10 6.82 -22.57 -20.53
C ILE A 10 7.27 -21.46 -21.49
N LEU A 11 8.51 -21.51 -21.96
CA LEU A 11 9.04 -20.52 -22.90
C LEU A 11 8.29 -20.53 -24.24
N ALA A 12 7.96 -21.71 -24.76
CA ALA A 12 7.10 -21.86 -25.93
C ALA A 12 5.72 -21.22 -25.68
N SER A 13 5.13 -21.43 -24.50
CA SER A 13 3.84 -20.80 -24.16
C SER A 13 3.88 -19.28 -24.15
N TYR A 14 5.02 -18.65 -23.80
CA TYR A 14 5.17 -17.20 -23.86
C TYR A 14 5.13 -16.66 -25.29
N GLN A 15 5.60 -17.45 -26.26
CA GLN A 15 5.55 -17.11 -27.70
C GLN A 15 4.17 -17.41 -28.29
N ASP A 16 3.62 -18.59 -27.99
CA ASP A 16 2.36 -19.10 -28.54
C ASP A 16 1.13 -18.35 -28.00
N HIS A 17 1.16 -17.90 -26.74
CA HIS A 17 0.05 -17.25 -26.04
C HIS A 17 0.40 -15.82 -25.62
N GLY A 18 1.13 -15.08 -26.49
CA GLY A 18 1.52 -13.70 -26.26
C GLY A 18 0.33 -12.75 -25.98
N GLY A 19 0.64 -11.52 -25.54
CA GLY A 19 -0.37 -10.49 -25.19
C GLY A 19 -0.70 -10.36 -23.70
N ILE A 20 -0.26 -11.34 -22.89
CA ILE A 20 -0.27 -11.26 -21.40
C ILE A 20 1.14 -11.12 -20.81
N ASN A 21 2.15 -11.03 -21.68
CA ASN A 21 3.54 -10.81 -21.31
C ASN A 21 3.87 -9.32 -21.44
N HIS A 22 4.48 -8.74 -20.42
CA HIS A 22 5.03 -7.38 -20.46
C HIS A 22 6.56 -7.45 -20.40
N LEU A 23 7.15 -7.96 -21.48
CA LEU A 23 8.59 -8.03 -21.67
C LEU A 23 9.05 -6.73 -22.34
N ASP A 24 10.17 -6.17 -21.91
CA ASP A 24 10.79 -4.94 -22.45
C ASP A 24 9.96 -3.65 -22.39
N GLY A 25 8.81 -3.68 -21.70
CA GLY A 25 7.95 -2.50 -21.52
C GLY A 25 8.41 -1.57 -20.38
N THR A 26 7.75 -0.42 -20.26
CA THR A 26 8.01 0.53 -19.17
C THR A 26 7.82 -0.13 -17.80
N ASN A 27 8.63 0.27 -16.82
CA ASN A 27 8.57 -0.25 -15.46
C ASN A 27 7.22 0.07 -14.81
N LEU A 28 6.33 -0.91 -14.73
CA LEU A 28 4.97 -0.74 -14.20
C LEU A 28 4.99 -0.65 -12.67
N PRO A 29 3.95 -0.03 -12.06
CA PRO A 29 3.78 -0.08 -10.62
C PRO A 29 3.78 -1.52 -10.09
N SER A 30 4.55 -1.76 -9.04
CA SER A 30 4.70 -3.07 -8.42
C SER A 30 3.59 -3.33 -7.42
N LYS A 31 2.76 -4.35 -7.69
CA LYS A 31 1.73 -4.80 -6.75
C LYS A 31 2.32 -5.19 -5.38
N GLN A 32 3.49 -5.81 -5.37
CA GLN A 32 4.19 -6.17 -4.13
C GLN A 32 4.61 -4.93 -3.35
N ALA A 33 5.18 -3.93 -4.03
CA ALA A 33 5.60 -2.69 -3.37
C ALA A 33 4.39 -1.93 -2.79
N ILE A 34 3.28 -1.86 -3.54
CA ILE A 34 2.04 -1.24 -3.06
C ILE A 34 1.48 -1.99 -1.84
N ALA A 35 1.52 -3.33 -1.83
CA ALA A 35 1.08 -4.12 -0.67
C ALA A 35 1.92 -3.80 0.59
N GLU A 36 3.24 -3.71 0.46
CA GLU A 36 4.14 -3.36 1.57
C GLU A 36 3.94 -1.91 2.04
N ILE A 37 3.75 -0.97 1.11
CA ILE A 37 3.41 0.43 1.45
C ILE A 37 2.08 0.48 2.19
N THR A 38 1.08 -0.29 1.77
CA THR A 38 -0.24 -0.34 2.40
C THR A 38 -0.14 -0.86 3.84
N GLN A 39 0.66 -1.90 4.08
CA GLN A 39 0.91 -2.39 5.44
C GLN A 39 1.52 -1.32 6.34
N ASP A 40 2.47 -0.54 5.83
CA ASP A 40 3.07 0.56 6.58
C ASP A 40 2.10 1.74 6.79
N LEU A 41 1.22 2.03 5.83
CA LEU A 41 0.16 3.01 6.00
C LEU A 41 -0.84 2.59 7.09
N LEU A 42 -1.22 1.31 7.14
CA LEU A 42 -2.07 0.77 8.22
C LEU A 42 -1.40 0.93 9.60
N ARG A 43 -0.08 0.77 9.69
CA ARG A 43 0.70 1.04 10.92
C ARG A 43 0.70 2.52 11.31
N ILE A 44 0.65 3.44 10.34
CA ILE A 44 0.48 4.89 10.59
C ILE A 44 -0.94 5.20 11.08
N LEU A 45 -1.96 4.55 10.50
CA LEU A 45 -3.37 4.77 10.85
C LEU A 45 -3.70 4.21 12.25
N PHE A 46 -3.18 3.02 12.56
CA PHE A 46 -3.42 2.25 13.78
C PHE A 46 -2.10 1.89 14.48
N PRO A 47 -1.38 2.88 15.05
CA PRO A 47 -0.10 2.63 15.70
C PRO A 47 -0.25 1.62 16.85
N GLY A 48 0.58 0.58 16.85
CA GLY A 48 0.56 -0.49 17.85
C GLY A 48 -0.31 -1.71 17.52
N PHE A 49 -1.17 -1.66 16.50
CA PHE A 49 -2.02 -2.81 16.12
C PHE A 49 -1.38 -3.74 15.10
N HIS A 50 -0.71 -3.19 14.09
CA HIS A 50 -0.09 -3.95 13.00
C HIS A 50 1.43 -4.04 13.13
N ASP A 51 1.97 -3.65 14.30
CA ASP A 51 3.39 -3.67 14.58
C ASP A 51 3.86 -5.04 15.06
N ARG A 52 5.02 -5.48 14.57
CA ARG A 52 5.64 -6.75 15.01
C ARG A 52 6.21 -6.68 16.43
N VAL A 53 6.49 -5.46 16.91
CA VAL A 53 7.08 -5.18 18.22
C VAL A 53 6.29 -4.04 18.84
N PRO A 54 5.98 -4.09 20.16
CA PRO A 54 5.30 -2.98 20.83
C PRO A 54 6.05 -1.66 20.64
N VAL A 55 5.33 -0.62 20.22
CA VAL A 55 5.88 0.72 20.07
C VAL A 55 5.75 1.44 21.41
N ALA A 56 6.87 1.77 22.04
CA ALA A 56 6.87 2.54 23.28
C ALA A 56 6.37 3.97 23.03
N SER A 57 5.55 4.49 23.94
CA SER A 57 4.88 5.79 23.77
C SER A 57 5.86 6.96 23.67
N ASP A 58 7.03 6.87 24.29
CA ASP A 58 8.12 7.86 24.22
C ASP A 58 8.88 7.82 22.87
N GLN A 59 8.77 6.74 22.11
CA GLN A 59 9.43 6.55 20.81
C GLN A 59 8.50 6.77 19.62
N ILE A 60 7.20 6.97 19.86
CA ILE A 60 6.17 7.03 18.81
C ILE A 60 6.46 8.09 17.73
N SER A 61 6.98 9.26 18.14
CA SER A 61 7.30 10.35 17.22
C SER A 61 8.45 9.99 16.27
N PHE A 62 9.52 9.40 16.81
CA PHE A 62 10.66 8.94 16.02
C PHE A 62 10.25 7.81 15.06
N TYR A 63 9.52 6.83 15.58
CA TYR A 63 8.99 5.71 14.81
C TYR A 63 8.09 6.18 13.65
N ALA A 64 7.09 7.02 13.94
CA ALA A 64 6.18 7.56 12.93
C ALA A 64 6.94 8.37 11.87
N SER A 65 7.93 9.17 12.27
CA SER A 65 8.76 9.95 11.35
C SER A 65 9.52 9.07 10.36
N GLN A 66 10.15 7.98 10.84
CA GLN A 66 10.85 7.02 9.98
C GLN A 66 9.89 6.33 9.01
N LEU A 67 8.72 5.91 9.51
CA LEU A 67 7.72 5.21 8.71
C LEU A 67 7.15 6.12 7.61
N ILE A 68 6.78 7.36 7.95
CA ILE A 68 6.29 8.36 7.00
C ILE A 68 7.35 8.65 5.92
N THR A 69 8.62 8.79 6.31
CA THR A 69 9.72 9.05 5.37
C THR A 69 9.88 7.88 4.37
N SER A 70 9.90 6.65 4.88
CA SER A 70 10.00 5.44 4.05
C SER A 70 8.81 5.28 3.11
N VAL A 71 7.59 5.48 3.60
CA VAL A 71 6.35 5.41 2.81
C VAL A 71 6.38 6.49 1.72
N LYS A 72 6.76 7.73 2.05
CA LYS A 72 6.84 8.83 1.10
C LYS A 72 7.75 8.50 -0.09
N GLU A 73 8.94 7.97 0.16
CA GLU A 73 9.92 7.67 -0.88
C GLU A 73 9.47 6.52 -1.80
N ARG A 74 8.99 5.43 -1.21
CA ARG A 74 8.51 4.26 -1.96
C ARG A 74 7.23 4.58 -2.73
N LEU A 75 6.27 5.25 -2.12
CA LEU A 75 5.02 5.61 -2.79
C LEU A 75 5.26 6.59 -3.94
N LYS A 76 6.17 7.56 -3.78
CA LYS A 76 6.55 8.47 -4.87
C LYS A 76 7.09 7.70 -6.08
N THR A 77 7.88 6.65 -5.84
CA THR A 77 8.41 5.80 -6.90
C THR A 77 7.29 5.09 -7.65
N GLU A 78 6.31 4.51 -6.95
CA GLU A 78 5.20 3.79 -7.59
C GLU A 78 4.19 4.73 -8.28
N VAL A 79 3.94 5.91 -7.70
CA VAL A 79 3.12 6.96 -8.34
C VAL A 79 3.79 7.47 -9.61
N LEU A 80 5.11 7.69 -9.60
CA LEU A 80 5.84 8.10 -10.80
C LEU A 80 5.70 7.07 -11.93
N LYS A 81 5.91 5.78 -11.64
CA LYS A 81 5.72 4.69 -12.63
C LYS A 81 4.31 4.71 -13.22
N SER A 82 3.30 4.97 -12.38
CA SER A 82 1.90 5.07 -12.82
C SER A 82 1.67 6.26 -13.76
N LEU A 83 2.22 7.43 -13.42
CA LEU A 83 2.12 8.64 -14.25
C LEU A 83 2.87 8.47 -15.58
N GLU A 84 4.08 7.91 -15.56
CA GLU A 84 4.88 7.62 -16.76
C GLU A 84 4.14 6.66 -17.69
N PHE A 85 3.55 5.59 -17.13
CA PHE A 85 2.73 4.65 -17.89
C PHE A 85 1.50 5.32 -18.50
N GLN A 86 0.75 6.10 -17.73
CA GLN A 86 -0.46 6.79 -18.19
C GLN A 86 -0.15 7.80 -19.31
N ARG A 87 0.96 8.53 -19.19
CA ARG A 87 1.36 9.58 -20.14
C ARG A 87 2.19 9.05 -21.30
N ARG A 88 2.57 7.76 -21.29
CA ARG A 88 3.49 7.14 -22.26
C ARG A 88 4.78 7.96 -22.41
N SER A 89 5.31 8.44 -21.29
CA SER A 89 6.51 9.27 -21.21
C SER A 89 7.44 8.69 -20.16
N CYS A 90 8.74 8.63 -20.45
CA CYS A 90 9.75 8.19 -19.51
C CYS A 90 10.60 9.38 -19.05
N GLU A 91 11.10 9.31 -17.82
CA GLU A 91 12.18 10.19 -17.31
C GLU A 91 11.85 11.68 -17.38
N SER A 92 10.59 12.05 -17.09
CA SER A 92 10.15 13.45 -17.08
C SER A 92 10.34 14.08 -15.69
N PRO A 93 11.19 15.12 -15.55
CA PRO A 93 11.35 15.84 -14.28
C PRO A 93 10.05 16.47 -13.77
N GLU A 94 9.15 16.83 -14.68
CA GLU A 94 7.84 17.38 -14.33
C GLU A 94 6.92 16.31 -13.72
N LEU A 95 6.93 15.08 -14.25
CA LEU A 95 6.19 13.96 -13.66
C LEU A 95 6.76 13.59 -12.29
N ALA A 96 8.08 13.69 -12.09
CA ALA A 96 8.69 13.47 -10.78
C ALA A 96 8.23 14.50 -9.73
N LYS A 97 8.10 15.78 -10.12
CA LYS A 97 7.54 16.83 -9.25
C LYS A 97 6.05 16.59 -8.98
N GLU A 98 5.28 16.21 -9.99
CA GLU A 98 3.85 15.89 -9.87
C GLU A 98 3.64 14.70 -8.91
N ALA A 99 4.42 13.62 -9.06
CA ALA A 99 4.39 12.48 -8.16
C ALA A 99 4.72 12.87 -6.71
N ALA A 100 5.75 13.70 -6.51
CA ALA A 100 6.11 14.18 -5.18
C ALA A 100 5.01 15.03 -4.55
N ALA A 101 4.36 15.92 -5.32
CA ALA A 101 3.25 16.74 -4.86
C ALA A 101 2.02 15.89 -4.51
N CYS A 102 1.68 14.90 -5.34
CA CYS A 102 0.59 13.97 -5.11
C CYS A 102 0.78 13.19 -3.80
N VAL A 103 1.96 12.61 -3.59
CA VAL A 103 2.26 11.86 -2.37
C VAL A 103 2.28 12.76 -1.14
N GLN A 104 2.79 13.98 -1.27
CA GLN A 104 2.77 14.95 -0.17
C GLN A 104 1.33 15.28 0.24
N GLU A 105 0.45 15.60 -0.71
CA GLU A 105 -0.95 15.90 -0.45
C GLU A 105 -1.69 14.69 0.16
N PHE A 106 -1.43 13.49 -0.37
CA PHE A 106 -1.95 12.24 0.18
C PHE A 106 -1.58 12.07 1.67
N LEU A 107 -0.30 12.26 2.01
CA LEU A 107 0.16 12.14 3.41
C LEU A 107 -0.44 13.22 4.32
N PHE A 108 -0.68 14.44 3.80
CA PHE A 108 -1.36 15.50 4.56
C PHE A 108 -2.80 15.16 4.93
N ARG A 109 -3.46 14.27 4.18
CA ARG A 109 -4.84 13.83 4.46
C ARG A 109 -4.95 12.71 5.50
N ILE A 110 -3.85 12.07 5.87
CA ILE A 110 -3.83 10.93 6.81
C ILE A 110 -4.52 11.25 8.15
N PRO A 111 -4.32 12.42 8.81
CA PRO A 111 -5.04 12.75 10.04
C PRO A 111 -6.56 12.74 9.85
N ARG A 112 -7.06 13.28 8.73
CA ARG A 112 -8.48 13.27 8.41
C ARG A 112 -9.00 11.85 8.15
N VAL A 113 -8.21 10.99 7.52
CA VAL A 113 -8.55 9.57 7.35
C VAL A 113 -8.69 8.89 8.71
N ARG A 114 -7.79 9.16 9.67
CA ARG A 114 -7.88 8.62 11.03
C ARG A 114 -9.14 9.07 11.76
N GLU A 115 -9.58 10.32 11.58
CA GLU A 115 -10.85 10.80 12.14
C GLU A 115 -12.06 10.01 11.62
N LEU A 116 -12.07 9.70 10.32
CA LEU A 116 -13.13 8.90 9.70
C LEU A 116 -13.07 7.45 10.19
N LEU A 117 -11.88 6.85 10.21
CA LEU A 117 -11.72 5.46 10.67
C LEU A 117 -12.11 5.27 12.12
N ARG A 118 -11.92 6.27 12.98
CA ARG A 118 -12.46 6.25 14.34
C ARG A 118 -13.98 6.06 14.34
N THR A 119 -14.70 6.70 13.42
CA THR A 119 -16.15 6.53 13.29
C THR A 119 -16.55 5.19 12.69
N ASP A 120 -15.75 4.65 11.76
CA ASP A 120 -16.01 3.32 11.18
C ASP A 120 -15.80 2.20 12.20
N VAL A 121 -14.74 2.29 13.02
CA VAL A 121 -14.47 1.35 14.10
C VAL A 121 -15.59 1.38 15.14
N ALA A 122 -16.04 2.58 15.52
CA ALA A 122 -17.18 2.72 16.44
C ALA A 122 -18.45 2.10 15.86
N ALA A 123 -18.75 2.35 14.59
CA ALA A 123 -19.92 1.78 13.93
C ALA A 123 -19.84 0.25 13.79
N ALA A 124 -18.65 -0.30 13.49
CA ALA A 124 -18.43 -1.74 13.43
C ALA A 124 -18.61 -2.40 14.80
N PHE A 125 -18.10 -1.76 15.87
CA PHE A 125 -18.27 -2.22 17.24
C PHE A 125 -19.74 -2.16 17.70
N GLU A 126 -20.41 -1.02 17.50
CA GLU A 126 -21.83 -0.85 17.86
C GLU A 126 -22.77 -1.76 17.04
N GLY A 127 -22.36 -2.10 15.81
CA GLY A 127 -23.12 -2.94 14.89
C GLY A 127 -23.01 -4.43 15.14
N ASP A 128 -22.05 -4.89 15.96
CA ASP A 128 -21.87 -6.30 16.29
C ASP A 128 -21.99 -6.55 17.80
N PRO A 129 -23.14 -7.09 18.28
CA PRO A 129 -23.32 -7.44 19.69
C PRO A 129 -22.33 -8.48 20.23
N ALA A 130 -21.61 -9.20 19.37
CA ALA A 130 -20.60 -10.18 19.77
C ALA A 130 -19.19 -9.59 19.90
N ALA A 131 -18.96 -8.35 19.44
CA ALA A 131 -17.67 -7.68 19.60
C ALA A 131 -17.43 -7.37 21.09
N GLU A 132 -16.28 -7.75 21.63
CA GLU A 132 -15.98 -7.52 23.04
C GLU A 132 -15.47 -6.11 23.29
N ASN A 133 -14.70 -5.55 22.35
CA ASN A 133 -14.11 -4.22 22.44
C ASN A 133 -13.67 -3.69 21.06
N ALA A 134 -13.36 -2.40 20.98
CA ALA A 134 -12.94 -1.75 19.73
C ALA A 134 -11.55 -2.21 19.27
N GLU A 135 -10.67 -2.63 20.18
CA GLU A 135 -9.35 -3.14 19.86
C GLU A 135 -9.42 -4.45 19.07
N GLU A 136 -10.33 -5.36 19.45
CA GLU A 136 -10.64 -6.58 18.71
C GLU A 136 -11.10 -6.25 17.29
N VAL A 137 -11.99 -5.27 17.15
CA VAL A 137 -12.51 -4.81 15.85
C VAL A 137 -11.37 -4.31 14.96
N ILE A 138 -10.45 -3.50 15.49
CA ILE A 138 -9.29 -3.02 14.72
C ILE A 138 -8.36 -4.17 14.32
N LEU A 139 -8.13 -5.13 15.24
CA LEU A 139 -7.15 -6.19 15.04
C LEU A 139 -7.63 -7.30 14.09
N ALA A 140 -8.91 -7.65 14.15
CA ALA A 140 -9.42 -8.89 13.57
C ALA A 140 -10.48 -8.71 12.48
N TYR A 141 -11.10 -7.53 12.34
CA TYR A 141 -12.21 -7.39 11.39
C TYR A 141 -11.68 -7.09 9.98
N PRO A 142 -11.84 -8.02 9.01
CA PRO A 142 -11.37 -7.78 7.64
C PRO A 142 -12.13 -6.63 6.96
N GLY A 143 -13.36 -6.35 7.40
CA GLY A 143 -14.14 -5.22 6.91
C GLY A 143 -13.54 -3.87 7.28
N VAL A 144 -13.01 -3.74 8.50
CA VAL A 144 -12.35 -2.50 8.95
C VAL A 144 -11.04 -2.28 8.21
N GLU A 145 -10.25 -3.33 8.01
CA GLU A 145 -9.03 -3.25 7.19
C GLU A 145 -9.36 -2.84 5.74
N ALA A 146 -10.39 -3.44 5.13
CA ALA A 146 -10.81 -3.11 3.78
C ALA A 146 -11.27 -1.64 3.66
N VAL A 147 -12.03 -1.14 4.63
CA VAL A 147 -12.44 0.27 4.68
C VAL A 147 -11.24 1.19 4.90
N ALA A 148 -10.29 0.81 5.76
CA ALA A 148 -9.05 1.57 5.96
C ALA A 148 -8.26 1.73 4.67
N VAL A 149 -8.06 0.65 3.92
CA VAL A 149 -7.37 0.69 2.62
C VAL A 149 -8.18 1.47 1.59
N GLN A 150 -9.51 1.40 1.60
CA GLN A 150 -10.38 2.15 0.68
C GLN A 150 -10.35 3.67 0.92
N ARG A 151 -10.16 4.10 2.17
CA ARG A 151 -10.12 5.53 2.53
C ARG A 151 -8.78 6.20 2.24
N LEU A 152 -7.71 5.41 2.08
CA LEU A 152 -6.42 5.86 1.58
C LEU A 152 -6.54 6.14 0.07
#